data_AF-A0AAX3YSD5-F1
#
_entry.id   AF-A0AAX3YSD5-F1
#
_cell.length_a   1.000
_cell.length_b   1.000
_cell.length_c   1.000
_cell.angle_alpha   90.00
_cell.angle_beta   90.00
_cell.angle_gamma   90.00
#
_symmetry.space_group_name_H-M   'P 1'
#
loop_
_entity.id
_entity.type
_entity.pdbx_description
1 polymer ?
#
loop_
_entity_poly.entity_id
_entity_poly.type
_entity_poly.pdbx_seq_one_letter_code
_entity_poly.pdbx_strand_id
1 'polypeptide(L)'
;MLTVFISPAYADGMEGSHRRIGRGVEGLSELWVHYESVQDMRDAAAAATERGDVQTATRRRELAERAQSRLPTPTHLEALAISIHLENQLHNARFDVVRRALADGASWSDIGRILGMTKQSAHAWYRRQHRKPTLPNPTEPAK
;
A
#
# COMPACT_ATOMS: atom_id res chain seq x y z
N MET A 1 23.86 18.52 -8.71
CA MET A 1 23.68 17.53 -9.80
C MET A 1 24.27 16.22 -9.29
N LEU A 2 23.44 15.31 -8.76
CA LEU A 2 23.91 14.08 -8.14
C LEU A 2 23.56 12.91 -9.06
N THR A 3 24.57 12.30 -9.64
CA THR A 3 24.48 11.11 -10.49
C THR A 3 24.34 9.88 -9.59
N VAL A 4 23.20 9.19 -9.66
CA VAL A 4 22.99 7.92 -8.98
C VAL A 4 23.58 6.81 -9.85
N PHE A 5 24.62 6.14 -9.35
CA PHE A 5 25.16 4.93 -9.94
C PHE A 5 24.22 3.75 -9.67
N ILE A 6 23.60 3.22 -10.72
CA ILE A 6 22.88 1.95 -10.68
C ILE A 6 23.88 0.86 -11.02
N SER A 7 24.17 -0.02 -10.06
CA SER A 7 25.08 -1.16 -10.21
C SER A 7 24.48 -2.23 -11.14
N PRO A 8 25.23 -2.86 -12.06
CA PRO A 8 24.67 -3.66 -13.17
C PRO A 8 24.37 -5.14 -12.83
N ALA A 9 24.20 -5.50 -11.56
CA ALA A 9 24.09 -6.92 -11.14
C ALA A 9 22.65 -7.49 -11.11
N TYR A 10 21.70 -6.95 -11.87
CA TYR A 10 20.29 -7.38 -11.85
C TYR A 10 19.71 -7.66 -13.25
N ALA A 11 20.55 -8.13 -14.18
CA ALA A 11 20.17 -8.31 -15.59
C ALA A 11 20.09 -9.78 -16.05
N ASP A 12 19.99 -10.75 -15.15
CA ASP A 12 19.82 -12.15 -15.57
C ASP A 12 18.87 -12.91 -14.65
N GLY A 13 17.71 -13.31 -15.18
CA GLY A 13 16.69 -14.08 -14.42
C GLY A 13 15.22 -13.74 -14.68
N MET A 14 14.85 -13.04 -15.76
CA MET A 14 13.45 -12.78 -16.11
C MET A 14 12.99 -13.63 -17.29
N GLU A 15 13.01 -14.96 -17.13
CA GLU A 15 12.24 -15.86 -17.98
C GLU A 15 11.38 -16.78 -17.10
N GLY A 16 10.06 -16.64 -17.24
CA GLY A 16 9.10 -17.66 -16.80
C GLY A 16 8.86 -17.78 -15.28
N SER A 17 8.32 -16.73 -14.65
CA SER A 17 7.65 -16.90 -13.35
C SER A 17 6.25 -16.33 -13.41
N HIS A 18 5.26 -17.22 -13.37
CA HIS A 18 3.91 -16.89 -12.93
C HIS A 18 4.03 -16.01 -11.69
N ARG A 19 3.58 -14.75 -11.80
CA ARG A 19 3.60 -13.76 -10.72
C ARG A 19 2.74 -14.31 -9.59
N ARG A 20 3.33 -15.11 -8.71
CA ARG A 20 2.76 -15.44 -7.41
C ARG A 20 2.66 -14.09 -6.73
N ILE A 21 1.44 -13.54 -6.65
CA ILE A 21 1.15 -12.39 -5.79
C ILE A 21 1.81 -12.70 -4.46
N GLY A 22 2.82 -11.92 -4.08
CA GLY A 22 3.63 -12.22 -2.91
C GLY A 22 2.73 -12.24 -1.68
N ARG A 23 2.73 -13.32 -0.89
CA ARG A 23 1.90 -13.41 0.34
C ARG A 23 2.38 -12.49 1.47
N GLY A 24 3.25 -11.54 1.18
CA GLY A 24 3.76 -10.53 2.10
C GLY A 24 3.17 -9.15 1.85
N VAL A 25 3.71 -8.14 2.52
CA VAL A 25 3.28 -6.74 2.40
C VAL A 25 3.26 -6.26 0.95
N GLU A 26 4.22 -6.67 0.14
CA GLU A 26 4.32 -6.31 -1.27
C GLU A 26 3.12 -6.78 -2.08
N GLY A 27 2.77 -8.08 -2.07
CA GLY A 27 1.62 -8.56 -2.84
C GLY A 27 0.28 -8.12 -2.25
N LEU A 28 0.18 -7.88 -0.94
CA LEU A 28 -1.00 -7.22 -0.37
C LEU A 28 -1.15 -5.77 -0.86
N SER A 29 -0.04 -5.05 -1.00
CA SER A 29 -0.02 -3.70 -1.55
C SER A 29 -0.36 -3.70 -3.05
N GLU A 30 0.12 -4.68 -3.82
CA GLU A 30 -0.29 -4.88 -5.22
C GLU A 30 -1.79 -5.12 -5.35
N LEU A 31 -2.37 -5.97 -4.48
CA LEU A 31 -3.80 -6.25 -4.46
C LEU A 31 -4.63 -5.00 -4.10
N TRP A 32 -4.16 -4.20 -3.14
CA TRP A 32 -4.80 -2.94 -2.78
C TRP A 32 -4.79 -1.94 -3.95
N VAL A 33 -3.64 -1.73 -4.57
CA VAL A 33 -3.49 -0.83 -5.73
C VAL A 33 -4.33 -1.30 -6.91
N HIS A 34 -4.39 -2.61 -7.16
CA HIS A 34 -5.23 -3.17 -8.20
C HIS A 34 -6.72 -2.94 -7.92
N TYR A 35 -7.16 -3.16 -6.67
CA TYR A 35 -8.51 -2.85 -6.24
C TYR A 35 -8.87 -1.38 -6.45
N GLU A 36 -8.04 -0.44 -5.99
CA GLU A 36 -8.29 1.01 -6.18
C GLU A 36 -8.37 1.38 -7.66
N SER A 37 -7.44 0.89 -8.48
CA SER A 37 -7.44 1.15 -9.92
C SER A 37 -8.73 0.68 -10.60
N VAL A 38 -9.27 -0.48 -10.21
CA VAL A 38 -10.54 -0.99 -10.75
C VAL A 38 -11.73 -0.13 -10.28
N GLN A 39 -11.76 0.30 -9.01
CA GLN A 39 -12.83 1.17 -8.52
C GLN A 39 -12.78 2.56 -9.17
N ASP A 40 -11.60 3.15 -9.32
CA ASP A 40 -11.41 4.44 -10.00
C ASP A 40 -11.97 4.41 -11.44
N MET A 41 -11.76 3.30 -12.16
CA MET A 41 -12.33 3.12 -13.50
C MET A 41 -13.85 3.02 -13.47
N ARG A 42 -14.42 2.32 -12.49
CA ARG A 42 -15.89 2.19 -12.32
C ARG A 42 -16.53 3.53 -11.95
N ASP A 43 -15.94 4.26 -11.02
CA ASP A 43 -16.42 5.55 -10.56
C ASP A 43 -16.33 6.59 -11.69
N ALA A 44 -15.25 6.58 -12.47
CA ALA A 44 -15.13 7.40 -13.66
C ALA A 44 -16.19 7.06 -14.72
N ALA A 45 -16.55 5.78 -14.87
CA ALA A 45 -17.61 5.36 -15.79
C ALA A 45 -19.01 5.81 -15.31
N ALA A 46 -19.27 5.72 -14.00
CA ALA A 46 -20.50 6.21 -13.39
C ALA A 46 -20.64 7.72 -13.58
N ALA A 47 -19.61 8.49 -13.23
CA ALA A 47 -19.61 9.94 -13.41
C ALA A 47 -19.76 10.37 -14.88
N ALA A 48 -19.20 9.62 -15.84
CA ALA A 48 -19.41 9.88 -17.27
C ALA A 48 -20.87 9.61 -17.69
N THR A 49 -21.49 8.57 -17.15
CA THR A 49 -22.91 8.24 -17.39
C THR A 49 -23.82 9.35 -16.89
N GLU A 50 -23.57 9.87 -15.68
CA GLU A 50 -24.33 10.98 -15.09
C GLU A 50 -24.25 12.26 -15.95
N ARG A 51 -23.13 12.48 -16.64
CA ARG A 51 -22.96 13.60 -17.59
C ARG A 51 -23.53 13.34 -18.99
N GLY A 52 -24.05 12.13 -19.26
CA GLY A 52 -24.52 11.72 -20.58
C GLY A 52 -23.40 11.38 -21.58
N ASP A 53 -22.14 11.28 -21.13
CA ASP A 53 -21.00 10.88 -21.97
C ASP A 53 -20.90 9.36 -22.07
N VAL A 54 -21.71 8.80 -22.96
CA VAL A 54 -21.83 7.35 -23.17
C VAL A 54 -20.51 6.73 -23.64
N GLN A 55 -19.74 7.42 -24.50
CA GLN A 55 -18.49 6.87 -25.03
C GLN A 55 -17.44 6.72 -23.94
N THR A 56 -17.24 7.75 -23.12
CA THR A 56 -16.31 7.68 -21.98
C THR A 56 -16.75 6.63 -20.98
N ALA A 57 -18.06 6.56 -20.67
CA ALA A 57 -18.60 5.56 -19.76
C ALA A 57 -18.29 4.13 -20.23
N THR A 58 -18.57 3.80 -21.50
CA THR A 58 -18.29 2.48 -22.08
C THR A 58 -16.80 2.14 -22.04
N ARG A 59 -15.94 3.07 -22.48
CA ARG A 59 -14.48 2.85 -22.48
C ARG A 59 -13.94 2.56 -21.08
N ARG A 60 -14.45 3.25 -20.06
CA ARG A 60 -14.03 3.07 -18.67
C ARG A 60 -14.49 1.72 -18.09
N ARG A 61 -15.72 1.29 -18.41
CA ARG A 61 -16.22 -0.06 -18.05
C ARG A 61 -15.35 -1.16 -18.65
N GLU A 62 -15.05 -1.06 -19.95
CA GLU A 62 -14.19 -2.05 -20.61
C GLU A 62 -12.79 -2.14 -19.98
N LEU A 63 -12.21 -1.00 -19.57
CA LEU A 63 -10.92 -1.00 -18.88
C LEU A 63 -11.00 -1.69 -17.51
N ALA A 64 -12.06 -1.43 -16.74
CA ALA A 64 -12.29 -2.09 -15.45
C ALA A 64 -12.45 -3.62 -15.61
N GLU A 65 -13.20 -4.06 -16.63
CA GLU A 65 -13.38 -5.48 -16.96
C GLU A 65 -12.08 -6.15 -17.42
N ARG A 66 -11.29 -5.48 -18.25
CA ARG A 66 -9.95 -5.95 -18.65
C ARG A 66 -8.98 -6.03 -17.47
N ALA A 67 -9.07 -5.11 -16.52
CA ALA A 67 -8.26 -5.17 -15.31
C ALA A 67 -8.69 -6.36 -14.42
N GLN A 68 -9.99 -6.51 -14.17
CA GLN A 68 -10.56 -7.62 -13.38
C GLN A 68 -10.22 -9.01 -13.95
N SER A 69 -10.16 -9.13 -15.28
CA SER A 69 -9.84 -10.42 -15.94
C SER A 69 -8.35 -10.79 -15.88
N ARG A 70 -7.45 -9.80 -15.74
CA ARG A 70 -6.00 -10.05 -15.58
C ARG A 70 -5.63 -10.54 -14.20
N LEU A 71 -6.31 -10.02 -13.18
CA LEU A 71 -6.07 -10.34 -11.79
C LEU A 71 -7.40 -10.30 -11.05
N PRO A 72 -7.79 -11.36 -10.32
CA PRO A 72 -8.98 -11.34 -9.50
C PRO A 72 -8.92 -10.15 -8.53
N THR A 73 -9.79 -9.17 -8.75
CA THR A 73 -9.91 -8.03 -7.86
C THR A 73 -10.51 -8.49 -6.54
N PRO A 74 -9.92 -8.13 -5.39
CA PRO A 74 -10.52 -8.36 -4.09
C PRO A 74 -11.95 -7.83 -4.03
N THR A 75 -12.82 -8.55 -3.31
CA THR A 75 -14.10 -8.00 -2.87
C THR A 75 -13.88 -6.78 -1.98
N HIS A 76 -14.90 -5.92 -1.81
CA HIS A 76 -14.79 -4.75 -0.95
C HIS A 76 -14.41 -5.09 0.51
N LEU A 77 -14.89 -6.23 1.02
CA LEU A 77 -14.55 -6.69 2.37
C LEU A 77 -13.09 -7.18 2.46
N GLU A 78 -12.61 -7.90 1.45
CA GLU A 78 -11.20 -8.30 1.38
C GLU A 78 -10.29 -7.08 1.26
N ALA A 79 -10.64 -6.10 0.42
CA ALA A 79 -9.90 -4.85 0.29
C ALA A 79 -9.82 -4.08 1.62
N LEU A 80 -10.91 -4.03 2.39
CA LEU A 80 -10.91 -3.44 3.73
C LEU A 80 -10.01 -4.22 4.70
N ALA A 81 -10.03 -5.55 4.67
CA ALA A 81 -9.16 -6.35 5.51
C ALA A 81 -7.67 -6.16 5.15
N ILE A 82 -7.37 -6.07 3.86
CA ILE A 82 -6.03 -5.77 3.33
C ILE A 82 -5.56 -4.39 3.80
N SER A 83 -6.39 -3.35 3.69
CA SER A 83 -6.00 -1.99 4.08
C SER A 83 -5.69 -1.88 5.56
N ILE A 84 -6.52 -2.48 6.43
CA ILE A 84 -6.27 -2.50 7.88
C ILE A 84 -4.97 -3.25 8.20
N HIS A 85 -4.72 -4.38 7.53
CA HIS A 85 -3.48 -5.14 7.72
C HIS A 85 -2.25 -4.30 7.33
N LEU A 86 -2.28 -3.66 6.15
CA LEU A 86 -1.20 -2.79 5.66
C LEU A 86 -0.98 -1.58 6.58
N GLU A 87 -2.04 -0.94 7.06
CA GLU A 87 -1.97 0.17 8.01
C GLU A 87 -1.27 -0.26 9.30
N ASN A 88 -1.67 -1.40 9.88
CA ASN A 88 -1.07 -1.92 11.11
C ASN A 88 0.42 -2.23 10.92
N GLN A 89 0.80 -2.81 9.78
CA GLN A 89 2.20 -3.09 9.44
C GLN A 89 3.02 -1.81 9.32
N LEU A 90 2.52 -0.81 8.59
CA LEU A 90 3.19 0.49 8.45
C LEU A 90 3.30 1.21 9.79
N HIS A 91 2.24 1.17 10.59
CA HIS A 91 2.22 1.74 11.94
C HIS A 91 3.27 1.10 12.85
N ASN A 92 3.37 -0.23 12.82
CA ASN A 92 4.36 -0.97 13.61
C ASN A 92 5.79 -0.72 13.11
N ALA A 93 6.00 -0.68 11.79
CA ALA A 93 7.31 -0.38 11.19
C ALA A 93 7.81 1.03 11.56
N ARG A 94 6.90 1.98 11.79
CA ARG A 94 7.24 3.36 12.19
C ARG A 94 8.05 3.41 13.49
N PHE A 95 7.80 2.51 14.44
CA PHE A 95 8.61 2.45 15.67
C PHE A 95 10.06 2.07 15.36
N ASP A 96 10.29 1.13 14.45
CA ASP A 96 11.63 0.71 14.08
C ASP A 96 12.37 1.80 13.29
N VAL A 97 11.64 2.57 12.48
CA VAL A 97 12.16 3.76 11.80
C VAL A 97 12.56 4.84 12.81
N VAL A 98 11.71 5.15 13.79
CA VAL A 98 12.04 6.12 14.86
C VAL A 98 13.25 5.65 15.66
N ARG A 99 13.34 4.36 16.00
CA ARG A 99 14.49 3.79 16.69
C ARG A 99 15.79 3.98 15.90
N ARG A 100 15.77 3.72 14.59
CA ARG A 100 16.94 3.93 13.71
C ARG A 100 17.30 5.41 13.60
N ALA A 101 16.32 6.29 13.41
CA ALA A 101 16.57 7.73 13.35
C ALA A 101 17.23 8.28 14.62
N LEU A 102 16.81 7.82 15.81
CA LEU A 102 17.48 8.16 17.07
C LEU A 102 18.92 7.64 17.14
N ALA A 103 19.17 6.43 16.65
CA ALA A 103 20.51 5.87 16.58
C ALA A 103 21.42 6.67 15.62
N ASP A 104 20.84 7.23 14.57
CA ASP A 104 21.52 8.10 13.59
C ASP A 104 21.65 9.56 14.10
N GLY A 105 21.25 9.84 15.34
CA GLY A 105 21.42 11.13 16.00
C GLY A 105 20.27 12.12 15.85
N ALA A 106 19.13 11.71 15.28
CA ALA A 106 17.95 12.58 15.21
C ALA A 106 17.45 12.97 16.60
N SER A 107 17.01 14.22 16.77
CA SER A 107 16.43 14.67 18.02
C SER A 107 14.94 14.31 18.11
N TRP A 108 14.41 14.21 19.33
CA TRP A 108 12.96 14.08 19.55
C TRP A 108 12.15 15.25 18.99
N SER A 109 12.76 16.43 18.88
CA SER A 109 12.12 17.59 18.24
C SER A 109 11.96 17.36 16.74
N ASP A 110 12.98 16.82 16.07
CA ASP A 110 12.91 16.48 14.64
C ASP A 110 11.87 15.39 14.36
N ILE A 111 11.88 14.34 15.20
CA ILE A 111 10.92 13.25 15.10
C ILE A 111 9.49 13.78 15.29
N GLY A 112 9.26 14.61 16.32
CA GLY A 112 7.95 15.22 16.54
C GLY A 112 7.47 16.03 15.35
N ARG A 113 8.34 16.88 14.78
CA ARG A 113 8.05 17.67 13.58
C ARG A 113 7.61 16.80 12.41
N ILE A 114 8.33 15.71 12.11
CA ILE A 114 7.97 14.78 11.02
C ILE A 114 6.66 14.05 11.29
N LEU A 115 6.41 13.67 12.54
CA LEU A 115 5.17 13.00 12.95
C LEU A 115 3.98 13.97 13.09
N GLY A 116 4.17 15.28 12.90
CA GLY A 116 3.12 16.29 13.07
C GLY A 116 2.69 16.48 14.53
N MET A 117 3.59 16.28 15.49
CA MET A 117 3.30 16.38 16.92
C MET A 117 4.42 17.08 17.71
N THR A 118 4.17 17.43 18.96
CA THR A 118 5.20 18.02 19.82
C THR A 118 6.27 17.00 20.22
N LYS A 119 7.46 17.48 20.61
CA LYS A 119 8.56 16.65 21.15
C LYS A 119 8.08 15.71 22.26
N GLN A 120 7.31 16.25 23.21
CA GLN A 120 6.80 15.52 24.37
C GLN A 120 5.80 14.44 23.94
N SER A 121 4.91 14.76 22.99
CA SER A 121 3.94 13.81 22.43
C SER A 121 4.63 12.69 21.65
N ALA A 122 5.67 12.99 20.86
CA ALA A 122 6.44 11.98 20.12
C ALA A 122 7.15 11.01 21.05
N HIS A 123 7.82 11.54 22.08
CA HIS A 123 8.48 10.71 23.08
C HIS A 123 7.48 9.83 23.84
N ALA A 124 6.35 10.38 24.27
CA ALA A 124 5.30 9.64 24.97
C ALA A 124 4.67 8.54 24.09
N TRP A 125 4.35 8.85 22.83
CA TRP A 125 3.81 7.91 21.86
C TRP A 125 4.78 6.74 21.63
N TYR A 126 6.06 7.03 21.40
CA TYR A 126 7.08 6.00 21.17
C TYR A 126 7.25 5.09 22.39
N ARG A 127 7.35 5.69 23.59
CA ARG A 127 7.53 4.96 24.85
C ARG A 127 6.39 4.04 25.20
N ARG A 128 5.15 4.42 24.88
CA ARG A 128 3.98 3.59 25.15
C ARG A 128 3.88 2.38 24.21
N GLN A 129 4.70 2.34 23.15
CA GLN A 129 4.71 1.28 22.14
C GLN A 129 3.29 0.86 21.78
N HIS A 130 2.47 1.79 21.32
CA HIS A 130 1.10 1.53 20.86
C HIS A 130 1.09 0.72 19.56
N ARG A 131 1.80 -0.42 19.51
CA ARG A 131 1.83 -1.32 18.38
C ARG A 131 0.41 -1.85 18.17
N LYS A 132 -0.01 -1.85 16.91
CA LYS A 132 -1.27 -2.44 16.50
C LYS A 132 -1.11 -3.97 16.50
N PRO A 133 -2.19 -4.72 16.78
CA PRO A 133 -2.13 -6.16 16.70
C PRO A 133 -1.69 -6.60 15.31
N THR A 134 -0.82 -7.61 15.26
CA THR A 134 -0.51 -8.30 14.01
C THR A 134 -1.77 -9.06 13.60
N LEU A 135 -2.51 -8.50 12.65
CA LEU A 135 -3.64 -9.21 12.06
C LEU A 135 -3.11 -10.31 11.14
N PRO A 136 -3.74 -11.49 11.11
CA PRO A 136 -3.39 -12.51 10.12
C PRO A 136 -3.50 -11.93 8.71
N ASN A 137 -2.68 -12.43 7.80
CA ASN A 137 -2.76 -12.04 6.41
C ASN A 137 -4.17 -12.42 5.90
N PRO A 138 -5.00 -11.46 5.44
CA PRO A 138 -6.37 -11.73 5.03
C PRO A 138 -6.47 -12.60 3.77
N THR A 139 -5.37 -12.82 3.06
CA THR A 139 -5.27 -13.70 1.87
C THR A 139 -4.74 -15.09 2.20
N GLU A 140 -4.38 -15.36 3.47
CA GLU A 140 -4.04 -16.72 3.91
C GLU A 140 -5.32 -17.50 4.24
N PRO A 141 -5.43 -18.76 3.81
CA PRO A 141 -6.55 -19.60 4.23
C PRO A 141 -6.51 -19.77 5.75
N ALA A 142 -7.67 -19.66 6.39
CA ALA A 142 -7.83 -19.94 7.81
C ALA A 142 -7.33 -21.38 8.10
N LYS A 143 -6.46 -21.53 9.09
CA LYS A 143 -5.98 -22.83 9.57
C LYS A 143 -7.06 -23.56 10.34
#